data_AF-A0A699SPR8-F1
#
_entry.id   AF-A0A699SPR8-F1
#
_cell.length_a   1.000
_cell.length_b   1.000
_cell.length_c   1.000
_cell.angle_alpha   90.00
_cell.angle_beta   90.00
_cell.angle_gamma   90.00
#
_symmetry.space_group_name_H-M   'P 1'
#
loop_
_entity.id
_entity.type
_entity.pdbx_description
1 polymer ?
#
loop_
_entity_poly.entity_id
_entity_poly.type
_entity_poly.pdbx_seq_one_letter_code
_entity_poly.pdbx_strand_id
1 'polypeptide(L)'
;MRQTTNLIDINIDALYNILKQNQVSGKEEDKKADEKKRDMSKVKCSNCKKEGHFTKDCKKAKVKDYNYYKTKMLLAKKDSDEKVLLAEDQAWMESSSDSD
;
A
#
# COMPACT_ATOMS: atom_id res chain seq x y z
N MET A 1 -13.12 38.68 -10.05
CA MET A 1 -12.03 37.85 -9.47
C MET A 1 -12.33 36.40 -9.77
N ARG A 2 -11.46 35.71 -10.51
CA ARG A 2 -11.65 34.30 -10.87
C ARG A 2 -11.40 33.45 -9.64
N GLN A 3 -12.43 32.82 -9.08
CA GLN A 3 -12.24 31.74 -8.11
C GLN A 3 -11.92 30.45 -8.89
N THR A 4 -10.64 30.24 -9.20
CA THR A 4 -10.13 28.97 -9.73
C THR A 4 -9.61 28.13 -8.57
N THR A 5 -10.51 27.57 -7.76
CA THR A 5 -10.14 26.76 -6.59
C THR A 5 -11.08 25.56 -6.49
N ASN A 6 -11.12 24.66 -7.48
CA ASN A 6 -12.00 23.47 -7.42
C ASN A 6 -11.49 22.27 -8.22
N LEU A 7 -10.17 22.13 -8.40
CA LEU A 7 -9.58 20.93 -9.04
C LEU A 7 -8.43 20.30 -8.23
N ILE A 8 -7.79 21.05 -7.33
CA ILE A 8 -6.66 20.56 -6.52
C ILE A 8 -7.15 19.98 -5.18
N ASP A 9 -8.20 20.56 -4.59
CA ASP A 9 -8.70 20.16 -3.27
C ASP A 9 -9.39 18.78 -3.26
N ILE A 10 -9.94 18.36 -4.40
CA ILE A 10 -10.54 17.03 -4.59
C ILE A 10 -9.48 15.92 -4.53
N ASN A 11 -8.20 16.22 -4.74
CA ASN A 11 -7.15 15.21 -4.84
C ASN A 11 -6.47 14.90 -3.49
N ILE A 12 -6.35 15.86 -2.57
CA ILE A 12 -5.62 15.61 -1.31
C ILE A 12 -6.39 14.69 -0.37
N ASP A 13 -7.70 14.88 -0.22
CA ASP A 13 -8.51 14.06 0.68
C ASP A 13 -8.70 12.64 0.13
N ALA A 14 -8.85 12.50 -1.19
CA ALA A 14 -8.86 11.20 -1.86
C ALA A 14 -7.52 10.48 -1.69
N LEU A 15 -6.40 11.18 -1.88
CA LEU A 15 -5.06 10.64 -1.65
C LEU A 15 -4.85 10.23 -0.19
N TYR A 16 -5.31 11.03 0.78
CA TYR A 16 -5.21 10.72 2.19
C TYR A 16 -6.02 9.46 2.56
N ASN A 17 -7.23 9.33 2.02
CA ASN A 17 -8.10 8.17 2.24
C ASN A 17 -7.53 6.89 1.61
N ILE A 18 -6.96 6.96 0.39
CA ILE A 18 -6.26 5.84 -0.27
C ILE A 18 -5.02 5.42 0.52
N LEU A 19 -4.26 6.38 1.06
CA LEU A 19 -3.10 6.10 1.92
C LEU A 19 -3.51 5.44 3.25
N LYS A 20 -4.66 5.84 3.82
CA LYS A 20 -5.18 5.31 5.08
C LYS A 20 -5.71 3.87 4.96
N GLN A 21 -6.38 3.52 3.86
CA GLN A 21 -6.85 2.14 3.62
C GLN A 21 -5.70 1.12 3.48
N ASN A 22 -4.51 1.58 3.08
CA ASN A 22 -3.31 0.74 2.94
C ASN A 22 -2.48 0.57 4.23
N GLN A 23 -2.95 1.09 5.38
CA GLN A 23 -2.28 0.90 6.67
C GLN A 23 -2.71 -0.38 7.42
N VAL A 24 -3.68 -1.14 6.92
CA VAL A 24 -4.07 -2.45 7.50
C VAL A 24 -3.17 -3.57 6.96
N SER A 25 -1.87 -3.48 7.22
CA SER A 25 -0.96 -4.62 7.03
C SER A 25 0.00 -4.74 8.21
N GLY A 26 -0.56 -4.72 9.42
CA GLY A 26 -0.10 -5.54 10.52
C GLY A 26 -0.94 -6.80 10.54
N LYS A 27 -0.83 -7.65 9.51
CA LYS A 27 -1.33 -9.02 9.63
C LYS A 27 -0.34 -9.75 10.52
N GLU A 28 -0.70 -9.83 11.79
CA GLU A 28 -0.20 -10.82 12.73
C GLU A 28 -0.44 -12.19 12.09
N GLU A 29 0.61 -12.76 11.48
CA GLU A 29 0.69 -14.20 11.30
C GLU A 29 1.70 -14.70 12.34
N ASP A 30 1.14 -15.11 13.48
CA ASP A 30 1.81 -15.88 14.51
C ASP A 30 2.45 -17.12 13.90
N LYS A 31 3.74 -17.01 13.58
CA LYS A 31 4.60 -18.18 13.39
C LYS A 31 5.54 -18.23 14.59
N LYS A 32 5.07 -18.99 15.58
CA LYS A 32 5.76 -19.46 16.78
C LYS A 32 7.20 -19.84 16.41
N ALA A 33 8.14 -18.94 16.69
CA ALA A 33 9.55 -19.18 16.44
C ALA A 33 10.16 -19.79 17.69
N ASP A 34 10.72 -20.98 17.52
CA ASP A 34 11.66 -21.63 18.42
C ASP A 34 12.75 -20.62 18.83
N GLU A 35 12.61 -20.06 20.04
CA GLU A 35 13.55 -19.11 20.64
C GLU A 35 14.83 -19.85 21.03
N LYS A 36 15.65 -20.17 20.03
CA LYS A 36 17.08 -20.29 20.28
C LYS A 36 17.52 -18.91 20.77
N LYS A 37 17.76 -18.79 22.08
CA LYS A 37 18.17 -17.58 22.82
C LYS A 37 19.41 -16.94 22.19
N ARG A 38 19.23 -16.25 21.07
CA ARG A 38 20.24 -15.34 20.52
C ARG A 38 20.23 -14.14 21.45
N ASP A 39 21.41 -13.69 21.81
CA ASP A 39 21.59 -12.50 22.62
C ASP A 39 20.95 -11.29 21.91
N MET A 40 19.75 -10.90 22.36
CA MET A 40 18.97 -9.81 21.77
C MET A 40 19.68 -8.47 21.89
N SER A 41 20.59 -8.31 22.88
CA SER A 41 21.32 -7.06 23.07
C SER A 41 22.19 -6.67 21.86
N LYS A 42 22.61 -7.66 21.06
CA LYS A 42 23.42 -7.45 19.85
C LYS A 42 22.61 -7.36 18.57
N VAL A 43 21.30 -7.64 18.63
CA VAL A 43 20.42 -7.60 17.46
C VAL A 43 20.05 -6.16 17.16
N LYS A 44 20.56 -5.60 16.06
CA LYS A 44 20.23 -4.26 15.59
C LYS A 44 19.09 -4.27 14.58
N CYS A 45 18.00 -3.57 14.89
CA CYS A 45 16.85 -3.42 14.01
C CYS A 45 17.21 -2.62 12.75
N SER A 46 16.96 -3.17 11.57
CA SER A 46 17.26 -2.51 10.29
C SER A 46 16.40 -1.27 10.03
N ASN A 47 15.19 -1.24 10.60
CA ASN A 47 14.23 -0.15 10.45
C ASN A 47 14.57 1.06 11.32
N CYS A 48 14.64 0.88 12.65
CA CYS A 48 14.84 1.99 13.59
C CYS A 48 16.27 2.19 14.08
N LYS A 49 17.21 1.32 13.66
CA LYS A 49 18.62 1.31 14.05
C LYS A 49 18.89 1.14 15.55
N LYS A 50 17.88 0.80 16.35
CA LYS A 50 18.03 0.45 17.78
C LYS A 50 18.32 -1.04 17.95
N GLU A 51 19.07 -1.37 18.99
CA GLU A 51 19.37 -2.74 19.40
C GLU A 51 18.21 -3.35 20.22
N GLY A 52 18.26 -4.66 20.47
CA GLY A 52 17.32 -5.34 21.37
C GLY A 52 16.11 -6.01 20.71
N HIS A 53 15.91 -5.88 19.38
CA HIS A 53 14.76 -6.46 18.69
C HIS A 53 14.96 -6.63 17.18
N PHE A 54 14.18 -7.53 16.58
CA PHE A 54 14.14 -7.70 15.13
C PHE A 54 13.24 -6.65 14.46
N THR A 55 13.42 -6.46 13.16
CA THR A 55 12.58 -5.56 12.35
C THR A 55 11.09 -5.92 12.41
N LYS A 56 10.75 -7.19 12.63
CA LYS A 56 9.36 -7.66 12.77
C LYS A 56 8.68 -7.13 14.04
N ASP A 57 9.44 -7.01 15.13
CA ASP A 57 8.95 -6.56 16.44
C ASP A 57 9.13 -5.04 16.64
N CYS A 58 9.55 -4.34 15.58
CA CYS A 58 9.84 -2.92 15.65
C CYS A 58 8.54 -2.11 15.74
N LYS A 59 8.27 -1.55 16.92
CA LYS A 59 7.12 -0.67 17.17
C LYS A 59 7.14 0.62 16.34
N LYS A 60 8.31 1.04 15.83
CA LYS A 60 8.37 2.21 14.95
C LYS A 60 7.85 1.82 13.57
N ALA A 61 6.93 2.64 13.04
CA ALA A 61 6.49 2.54 11.66
C ALA A 61 7.71 2.52 10.72
N LYS A 62 7.64 1.71 9.66
CA LYS A 62 8.65 1.77 8.60
C LYS A 62 8.63 3.17 8.01
N VAL A 63 9.78 3.85 8.03
CA VAL A 63 9.93 5.15 7.39
C VAL A 63 9.74 4.91 5.89
N LYS A 64 8.62 5.36 5.36
CA LYS A 64 8.31 5.35 3.94
C LYS A 64 8.75 6.69 3.40
N ASP A 65 9.69 6.68 2.45
CA ASP A 65 10.16 7.88 1.79
C ASP A 65 9.22 8.28 0.64
N TYR A 66 9.48 9.45 0.04
CA TYR A 66 8.72 9.95 -1.10
C TYR A 66 8.70 8.96 -2.27
N ASN A 67 9.82 8.28 -2.54
CA ASN A 67 9.94 7.31 -3.63
C ASN A 67 9.05 6.07 -3.42
N TYR A 68 8.92 5.60 -2.18
CA TYR A 68 7.99 4.53 -1.83
C TYR A 68 6.56 4.91 -2.20
N TYR A 69 6.11 6.12 -1.82
CA TYR A 69 4.76 6.56 -2.11
C TYR A 69 4.53 6.78 -3.61
N LYS A 70 5.50 7.39 -4.31
CA LYS A 70 5.45 7.55 -5.76
C LYS A 70 5.30 6.21 -6.48
N THR A 71 6.07 5.20 -6.06
CA THR A 71 6.00 3.85 -6.66
C THR A 71 4.67 3.17 -6.36
N LYS A 72 4.17 3.28 -5.13
CA LYS A 72 2.87 2.72 -4.74
C LYS A 72 1.70 3.35 -5.49
N MET A 73 1.75 4.66 -5.76
CA MET A 73 0.75 5.34 -6.59
C MET A 73 0.78 4.85 -8.05
N LEU A 74 1.97 4.69 -8.63
CA LEU A 74 2.11 4.18 -9.99
C LEU A 74 1.58 2.74 -10.14
N LEU A 75 1.76 1.91 -9.11
CA LEU A 75 1.21 0.56 -9.08
C LEU A 75 -0.32 0.57 -8.97
N ALA A 76 -0.87 1.34 -8.03
CA ALA A 76 -2.33 1.44 -7.87
C ALA A 76 -3.03 1.97 -9.13
N LYS A 77 -2.39 2.90 -9.86
CA LYS A 77 -2.89 3.39 -11.14
C LYS A 77 -2.88 2.29 -12.22
N LYS A 78 -1.84 1.46 -12.28
CA LYS A 78 -1.82 0.32 -13.20
C LYS A 78 -2.91 -0.69 -12.88
N ASP A 79 -3.15 -0.98 -11.61
CA ASP A 79 -4.21 -1.90 -11.20
C ASP A 79 -5.61 -1.35 -11.55
N SER A 80 -5.81 -0.03 -11.50
CA SER A 80 -7.07 0.57 -11.95
C SER A 80 -7.21 0.54 -13.47
N ASP A 81 -6.13 0.84 -14.20
CA ASP A 81 -6.14 0.81 -15.66
C ASP A 81 -6.37 -0.62 -16.19
N GLU A 82 -5.75 -1.64 -15.57
CA GLU A 82 -5.97 -3.06 -15.89
C GLU A 82 -7.41 -3.50 -15.61
N LYS A 83 -8.02 -3.05 -14.50
CA LYS A 83 -9.43 -3.34 -14.22
C LYS A 83 -10.38 -2.71 -15.23
N VAL A 84 -10.08 -1.50 -15.70
CA VAL A 84 -10.88 -0.85 -16.75
C VAL A 84 -10.79 -1.66 -18.04
N LEU A 85 -9.58 -2.05 -18.45
CA LEU A 85 -9.38 -2.89 -19.64
C LEU A 85 -10.13 -4.22 -19.54
N LEU A 86 -10.09 -4.88 -18.39
CA LEU A 86 -10.84 -6.13 -18.17
C LEU A 86 -12.36 -5.94 -18.26
N ALA A 87 -12.90 -4.80 -17.82
CA ALA A 87 -14.33 -4.50 -17.92
C ALA A 87 -14.76 -4.22 -19.37
N GLU A 88 -13.90 -3.59 -20.17
CA GLU A 88 -14.13 -3.35 -21.59
C GLU A 88 -14.16 -4.67 -22.38
N ASP A 89 -13.22 -5.58 -22.12
CA ASP A 89 -13.18 -6.91 -22.73
C ASP A 89 -14.44 -7.73 -22.39
N GLN A 90 -14.92 -7.62 -21.14
CA GLN A 90 -16.16 -8.28 -20.72
C GLN A 90 -17.40 -7.69 -21.41
N ALA A 91 -17.50 -6.35 -21.48
CA ALA A 91 -18.62 -5.69 -22.15
C ALA A 91 -18.68 -6.01 -23.65
N TRP A 92 -17.51 -6.17 -24.29
CA TRP A 92 -17.42 -6.59 -25.70
C TRP A 92 -17.92 -8.03 -25.91
N MET A 93 -17.53 -8.96 -25.04
CA MET A 93 -17.99 -10.36 -25.09
C MET A 93 -19.50 -10.48 -24.85
N GLU A 94 -20.05 -9.74 -23.89
CA GLU A 94 -21.50 -9.75 -23.59
C GLU A 94 -22.33 -9.17 -24.75
N SER A 95 -21.86 -8.10 -25.39
CA SER A 95 -22.55 -7.48 -26.54
C SER A 95 -22.57 -8.37 -27.79
N SER A 96 -21.68 -9.37 -27.90
CA SER A 96 -21.63 -10.28 -29.05
C SER A 96 -22.57 -11.48 -28.90
N SER A 97 -23.22 -11.66 -27.75
CA SER A 97 -24.05 -12.83 -27.43
C SER A 97 -25.56 -12.57 -27.49
N ASP A 98 -25.99 -11.32 -27.70
CA ASP A 98 -27.40 -10.89 -27.81
C ASP A 98 -27.99 -11.06 -29.23
N SER A 99 -27.41 -11.93 -30.05
CA SER A 99 -27.91 -12.23 -31.40
C SER A 99 -28.37 -13.68 -31.49
N ASP A 100 -29.57 -13.96 -30.93
CA ASP A 100 -30.41 -15.13 -31.24
C ASP A 100 -31.85 -14.65 -31.58
#